data_AF-A0A7X2MEM3-F1
#
_entry.id   AF-A0A7X2MEM3-F1
#
_cell.length_a   1.000
_cell.length_b   1.000
_cell.length_c   1.000
_cell.angle_alpha   90.00
_cell.angle_beta   90.00
_cell.angle_gamma   90.00
#
_symmetry.space_group_name_H-M   'P 1'
#
loop_
_entity.id
_entity.type
_entity.pdbx_description
1 polymer ?
#
loop_
_entity_poly.entity_id
_entity_poly.type
_entity_poly.pdbx_seq_one_letter_code
_entity_poly.pdbx_strand_id
1 'polypeptide(L)'
;MAKMNFKVYRFSISWSRIFPNGDDEQPNMAGLKYYKQVIDECLKYNIEPLITINHFDVPHNLIVKYGSWRNRKLIDFYLRLCETLFTHFKGKVHYWLTFNEINMILHLPYLSAGLTFKEDEDKLHVSYQAAHHQLIASAKAVLLGHKIDPSNQIGSMLAAGCIYPNTCNPIDAWDSLTEQRKNHFFSDVQVRGAYPNYALKYFEKIHFELSKDTDDLTILKQGTVDFVSFSYYNSRVIGKTDQDQTAGNLFASLKKPYLKTSEWGWQIDPLGFRITLNELYDRYQKPLFVVENVLGAKDTLSAKNKVNDIYRINYLRDHIQALKAAVTEDGVEVL
;
A
#
# COMPACT_ATOMS: atom_id res chain seq x y z
N MET A 1 -18.21 10.26 -11.18
CA MET A 1 -17.06 9.58 -11.82
C MET A 1 -17.13 9.68 -13.34
N ALA A 2 -18.12 9.07 -14.02
CA ALA A 2 -18.25 9.18 -15.48
C ALA A 2 -18.29 10.63 -16.02
N LYS A 3 -19.03 11.54 -15.37
CA LYS A 3 -19.04 12.97 -15.74
C LYS A 3 -17.67 13.67 -15.66
N MET A 4 -16.75 13.14 -14.86
CA MET A 4 -15.37 13.63 -14.74
C MET A 4 -14.41 12.87 -15.68
N ASN A 5 -14.94 11.98 -16.53
CA ASN A 5 -14.17 11.16 -17.48
C ASN A 5 -13.09 10.28 -16.82
N PHE A 6 -13.43 9.70 -15.66
CA PHE A 6 -12.55 8.72 -15.00
C PHE A 6 -12.28 7.54 -15.94
N LYS A 7 -11.03 7.08 -15.97
CA LYS A 7 -10.61 5.90 -16.73
C LYS A 7 -10.50 4.66 -15.85
N VAL A 8 -10.10 4.86 -14.61
CA VAL A 8 -9.99 3.82 -13.60
C VAL A 8 -10.74 4.27 -12.34
N TYR A 9 -11.39 3.35 -11.66
CA TYR A 9 -11.92 3.57 -10.32
C TYR A 9 -11.38 2.53 -9.35
N ARG A 10 -10.61 3.00 -8.37
CA ARG A 10 -10.07 2.17 -7.30
C ARG A 10 -11.06 2.03 -6.16
N PHE A 11 -11.31 0.80 -5.73
CA PHE A 11 -12.03 0.50 -4.50
C PHE A 11 -11.54 -0.81 -3.89
N SER A 12 -11.94 -1.10 -2.65
CA SER A 12 -11.68 -2.38 -2.01
C SER A 12 -12.93 -3.23 -1.95
N ILE A 13 -12.72 -4.55 -2.01
CA ILE A 13 -13.74 -5.51 -1.63
C ILE A 13 -13.59 -5.77 -0.14
N SER A 14 -14.69 -5.65 0.59
CA SER A 14 -14.71 -5.93 2.01
C SER A 14 -14.65 -7.44 2.22
N TRP A 15 -13.59 -7.95 2.86
CA TRP A 15 -13.40 -9.37 3.10
C TRP A 15 -14.61 -9.97 3.81
N SER A 16 -15.11 -9.32 4.87
CA SER A 16 -16.27 -9.76 5.63
C SER A 16 -17.60 -9.70 4.86
N ARG A 17 -17.68 -9.01 3.72
CA ARG A 17 -18.86 -9.13 2.83
C ARG A 17 -18.85 -10.42 2.03
N ILE A 18 -17.68 -10.97 1.73
CA ILE A 18 -17.52 -12.21 0.96
C ILE A 18 -17.41 -13.43 1.89
N PHE A 19 -16.61 -13.34 2.95
CA PHE A 19 -16.47 -14.36 3.98
C PHE A 19 -16.69 -13.70 5.35
N PRO A 20 -17.94 -13.66 5.87
CA PRO A 20 -18.30 -12.94 7.09
C PRO A 20 -17.43 -13.26 8.31
N ASN A 21 -17.11 -14.53 8.51
CA ASN A 21 -16.22 -14.99 9.58
C ASN A 21 -14.76 -15.10 9.09
N GLY A 22 -14.54 -15.01 7.78
CA GLY A 22 -13.23 -15.12 7.13
C GLY A 22 -12.76 -16.55 6.95
N ASP A 23 -13.22 -17.47 7.80
CA ASP A 23 -12.96 -18.91 7.74
C ASP A 23 -14.13 -19.73 7.16
N ASP A 24 -15.21 -19.07 6.71
CA ASP A 24 -16.39 -19.74 6.14
C ASP A 24 -16.02 -20.61 4.93
N GLU A 25 -16.65 -21.79 4.82
CA GLU A 25 -16.38 -22.71 3.72
C GLU A 25 -16.85 -22.19 2.35
N GLN A 26 -17.95 -21.42 2.35
CA GLN A 26 -18.59 -20.90 1.14
C GLN A 26 -18.72 -19.38 1.20
N PRO A 27 -18.58 -18.68 0.06
CA PRO A 27 -18.72 -17.23 0.03
C PRO A 27 -20.18 -16.80 0.19
N ASN A 28 -20.38 -15.64 0.79
CA ASN A 28 -21.65 -14.94 0.84
C ASN A 28 -22.02 -14.38 -0.54
N MET A 29 -22.96 -15.05 -1.21
CA MET A 29 -23.42 -14.68 -2.55
C MET A 29 -24.04 -13.28 -2.63
N ALA A 30 -24.62 -12.76 -1.54
CA ALA A 30 -25.14 -11.40 -1.53
C ALA A 30 -24.01 -10.36 -1.65
N GLY A 31 -22.86 -10.61 -1.01
CA GLY A 31 -21.66 -9.77 -1.14
C GLY A 31 -21.11 -9.77 -2.56
N LEU A 32 -20.98 -10.96 -3.17
CA LEU A 32 -20.54 -11.09 -4.57
C LEU A 32 -21.49 -10.38 -5.54
N LYS A 33 -22.80 -10.53 -5.36
CA LYS A 33 -23.81 -9.85 -6.19
C LYS A 33 -23.68 -8.33 -6.09
N TYR A 34 -23.45 -7.78 -4.90
CA TYR A 34 -23.24 -6.35 -4.72
C TYR A 34 -22.02 -5.85 -5.50
N TYR A 35 -20.86 -6.49 -5.34
CA TYR A 35 -19.65 -6.05 -6.05
C TYR A 35 -19.75 -6.25 -7.55
N LYS A 36 -20.44 -7.31 -8.01
CA LYS A 36 -20.78 -7.48 -9.42
C LYS A 36 -21.55 -6.27 -9.96
N GLN A 37 -22.53 -5.75 -9.22
CA GLN A 37 -23.28 -4.55 -9.63
C GLN A 37 -22.40 -3.31 -9.70
N VAL A 38 -21.48 -3.12 -8.74
CA VAL A 38 -20.53 -2.00 -8.75
C VAL A 38 -19.59 -2.09 -9.96
N ILE A 39 -19.03 -3.28 -10.21
CA ILE A 39 -18.15 -3.55 -11.35
C ILE A 39 -18.90 -3.34 -12.68
N ASP A 40 -20.08 -3.91 -12.83
CA ASP A 40 -20.89 -3.78 -14.03
C ASP A 40 -21.27 -2.31 -14.30
N GLU A 41 -21.55 -1.51 -13.26
CA GLU A 41 -21.83 -0.08 -13.43
C GLU A 41 -20.56 0.70 -13.80
N CYS A 42 -19.36 0.32 -13.34
CA CYS A 42 -18.10 0.92 -13.81
C CYS A 42 -17.88 0.62 -15.30
N LEU A 43 -17.99 -0.65 -15.69
CA LEU A 43 -17.77 -1.11 -17.06
C LEU A 43 -18.77 -0.50 -18.04
N LYS A 44 -20.03 -0.28 -17.63
CA LYS A 44 -21.05 0.43 -18.42
C LYS A 44 -20.60 1.83 -18.89
N TYR A 45 -19.73 2.50 -18.13
CA TYR A 45 -19.16 3.80 -18.51
C TYR A 45 -17.71 3.72 -18.99
N ASN A 46 -17.20 2.52 -19.32
CA ASN A 46 -15.80 2.28 -19.70
C ASN A 46 -14.82 2.76 -18.63
N ILE A 47 -15.16 2.53 -17.36
CA ILE A 47 -14.28 2.78 -16.21
C ILE A 47 -13.74 1.42 -15.75
N GLU A 48 -12.42 1.25 -15.83
CA GLU A 48 -11.74 0.03 -15.41
C GLU A 48 -11.74 -0.07 -13.87
N PRO A 49 -12.20 -1.18 -13.27
CA PRO A 49 -12.06 -1.40 -11.84
C PRO A 49 -10.60 -1.70 -11.47
N LEU A 50 -10.07 -1.00 -10.47
CA LEU A 50 -8.84 -1.37 -9.76
C LEU A 50 -9.21 -1.83 -8.35
N ILE A 51 -9.08 -3.13 -8.08
CA ILE A 51 -9.59 -3.70 -6.82
C ILE A 51 -8.46 -4.02 -5.85
N THR A 52 -8.52 -3.44 -4.65
CA THR A 52 -7.68 -3.86 -3.52
C THR A 52 -8.37 -4.98 -2.75
N ILE A 53 -7.74 -6.16 -2.65
CA ILE A 53 -8.33 -7.37 -2.07
C ILE A 53 -8.43 -7.26 -0.54
N ASN A 54 -7.36 -6.81 0.13
CA ASN A 54 -7.38 -6.52 1.55
C ASN A 54 -6.92 -5.08 1.82
N HIS A 55 -7.82 -4.28 2.37
CA HIS A 55 -7.60 -2.86 2.65
C HIS A 55 -8.04 -2.57 4.09
N PHE A 56 -7.19 -2.94 5.04
CA PHE A 56 -7.36 -2.67 6.48
C PHE A 56 -8.65 -3.26 7.07
N ASP A 57 -9.10 -4.39 6.55
CA ASP A 57 -10.46 -4.92 6.79
C ASP A 57 -10.50 -6.42 7.11
N VAL A 58 -9.48 -6.92 7.84
CA VAL A 58 -9.45 -8.33 8.27
C VAL A 58 -10.72 -8.66 9.10
N PRO A 59 -11.46 -9.75 8.77
CA PRO A 59 -12.65 -10.14 9.52
C PRO A 59 -12.37 -10.33 11.01
N HIS A 60 -13.23 -9.77 11.86
CA HIS A 60 -13.02 -9.77 13.31
C HIS A 60 -12.89 -11.19 13.92
N ASN A 61 -13.63 -12.17 13.38
CA ASN A 61 -13.51 -13.57 13.80
C ASN A 61 -12.08 -14.13 13.58
N LEU A 62 -11.40 -13.75 12.49
CA LEU A 62 -10.01 -14.16 12.26
C LEU A 62 -9.04 -13.57 13.29
N ILE A 63 -9.32 -12.35 13.76
CA ILE A 63 -8.56 -11.72 14.85
C ILE A 63 -8.74 -12.50 16.15
N VAL A 64 -9.99 -12.75 16.55
CA VAL A 64 -10.31 -13.39 17.84
C VAL A 64 -9.90 -14.86 17.89
N LYS A 65 -10.19 -15.63 16.83
CA LYS A 65 -10.02 -17.10 16.82
C LYS A 65 -8.60 -17.53 16.46
N TYR A 66 -7.91 -16.76 15.61
CA TYR A 66 -6.59 -17.15 15.09
C TYR A 66 -5.47 -16.18 15.48
N GLY A 67 -5.77 -15.02 16.07
CA GLY A 67 -4.77 -13.98 16.32
C GLY A 67 -4.39 -13.20 15.06
N SER A 68 -5.21 -13.28 14.01
CA SER A 68 -4.95 -12.68 12.70
C SER A 68 -3.62 -13.15 12.07
N TRP A 69 -2.91 -12.27 11.34
CA TRP A 69 -1.82 -12.62 10.43
C TRP A 69 -0.59 -13.23 11.09
N ARG A 70 -0.48 -13.21 12.42
CA ARG A 70 0.55 -14.01 13.13
C ARG A 70 0.35 -15.52 12.94
N ASN A 71 -0.85 -15.94 12.56
CA ASN A 71 -1.19 -17.33 12.29
C ASN A 71 -1.14 -17.62 10.79
N ARG A 72 -0.32 -18.59 10.41
CA ARG A 72 -0.08 -18.97 9.02
C ARG A 72 -1.34 -19.42 8.27
N LYS A 73 -2.36 -19.93 8.98
CA LYS A 73 -3.65 -20.33 8.37
C LYS A 73 -4.37 -19.19 7.66
N LEU A 74 -4.08 -17.93 7.98
CA LEU A 74 -4.67 -16.79 7.28
C LEU A 74 -4.26 -16.70 5.81
N ILE A 75 -3.13 -17.30 5.44
CA ILE A 75 -2.74 -17.44 4.04
C ILE A 75 -3.83 -18.19 3.28
N ASP A 76 -4.32 -19.31 3.82
CA ASP A 76 -5.33 -20.14 3.16
C ASP A 76 -6.69 -19.45 3.10
N PHE A 77 -7.10 -18.76 4.18
CA PHE A 77 -8.34 -17.98 4.19
C PHE A 77 -8.30 -16.84 3.18
N TYR A 78 -7.17 -16.14 3.09
CA TYR A 78 -6.98 -15.07 2.11
C TYR A 78 -6.96 -15.62 0.68
N LEU A 79 -6.35 -16.77 0.43
CA LEU A 79 -6.33 -17.38 -0.90
C LEU A 79 -7.71 -17.87 -1.32
N ARG A 80 -8.55 -18.34 -0.40
CA ARG A 80 -9.96 -18.65 -0.68
C ARG A 80 -10.74 -17.39 -1.10
N LEU A 81 -10.49 -16.26 -0.45
CA LEU A 81 -11.01 -14.96 -0.90
C LEU A 81 -10.51 -14.64 -2.31
N CYS A 82 -9.20 -14.70 -2.54
CA CYS A 82 -8.61 -14.41 -3.85
C CYS A 82 -9.18 -15.29 -4.97
N GLU A 83 -9.22 -16.62 -4.77
CA GLU A 83 -9.78 -17.57 -5.73
C GLU A 83 -11.23 -17.24 -6.08
N THR A 84 -12.04 -16.95 -5.05
CA THR A 84 -13.45 -16.55 -5.23
C THR A 84 -13.56 -15.29 -6.08
N LEU A 85 -12.76 -14.27 -5.78
CA LEU A 85 -12.81 -12.99 -6.49
C LEU A 85 -12.31 -13.11 -7.93
N PHE A 86 -11.14 -13.71 -8.13
CA PHE A 86 -10.55 -13.91 -9.46
C PHE A 86 -11.45 -14.76 -10.35
N THR A 87 -12.09 -15.81 -9.80
CA THR A 87 -13.00 -16.67 -10.57
C THR A 87 -14.30 -15.95 -10.90
N HIS A 88 -14.92 -15.27 -9.92
CA HIS A 88 -16.23 -14.66 -10.11
C HIS A 88 -16.19 -13.39 -10.98
N PHE A 89 -15.07 -12.67 -10.99
CA PHE A 89 -14.87 -11.43 -11.74
C PHE A 89 -13.91 -11.58 -12.93
N LYS A 90 -13.58 -12.82 -13.30
CA LYS A 90 -12.79 -13.15 -14.49
C LYS A 90 -13.29 -12.42 -15.74
N GLY A 91 -12.37 -11.82 -16.50
CA GLY A 91 -12.67 -11.04 -17.70
C GLY A 91 -13.42 -9.72 -17.49
N LYS A 92 -13.65 -9.29 -16.24
CA LYS A 92 -14.27 -8.00 -15.90
C LYS A 92 -13.39 -7.07 -15.10
N VAL A 93 -12.38 -7.61 -14.41
CA VAL A 93 -11.44 -6.86 -13.60
C VAL A 93 -10.06 -7.35 -13.96
N HIS A 94 -9.22 -6.46 -14.45
CA HIS A 94 -7.85 -6.79 -14.84
C HIS A 94 -6.83 -6.29 -13.82
N TYR A 95 -7.12 -5.19 -13.09
CA TYR A 95 -6.17 -4.64 -12.12
C TYR A 95 -6.53 -4.99 -10.67
N TRP A 96 -5.57 -5.58 -9.97
CA TRP A 96 -5.71 -6.01 -8.59
C TRP A 96 -4.54 -5.53 -7.73
N LEU A 97 -4.80 -5.23 -6.46
CA LEU A 97 -3.77 -5.03 -5.44
C LEU A 97 -3.99 -6.04 -4.32
N THR A 98 -2.94 -6.72 -3.87
CA THR A 98 -3.08 -7.77 -2.85
C THR A 98 -3.40 -7.18 -1.47
N PHE A 99 -2.52 -6.31 -0.96
CA PHE A 99 -2.61 -5.69 0.37
C PHE A 99 -2.38 -4.20 0.23
N ASN A 100 -3.25 -3.38 0.84
CA ASN A 100 -3.02 -1.94 0.97
C ASN A 100 -1.89 -1.66 1.95
N GLU A 101 -0.96 -0.79 1.56
CA GLU A 101 0.12 -0.25 2.39
C GLU A 101 0.71 -1.28 3.35
N ILE A 102 1.25 -2.37 2.82
CA ILE A 102 1.74 -3.51 3.62
C ILE A 102 2.78 -3.07 4.68
N ASN A 103 3.53 -2.01 4.39
CA ASN A 103 4.50 -1.40 5.30
C ASN A 103 3.87 -0.80 6.57
N MET A 104 2.57 -0.48 6.56
CA MET A 104 1.85 0.03 7.73
C MET A 104 1.72 -1.00 8.85
N ILE A 105 2.00 -2.28 8.61
CA ILE A 105 1.98 -3.30 9.67
C ILE A 105 2.96 -2.98 10.81
N LEU A 106 4.07 -2.28 10.53
CA LEU A 106 5.05 -1.88 11.54
C LEU A 106 4.63 -0.63 12.33
N HIS A 107 3.61 0.10 11.87
CA HIS A 107 3.17 1.38 12.45
C HIS A 107 1.78 1.30 13.07
N LEU A 108 0.84 0.66 12.37
CA LEU A 108 -0.55 0.46 12.77
C LEU A 108 -0.91 -1.04 12.66
N PRO A 109 -0.27 -1.93 13.44
CA PRO A 109 -0.41 -3.38 13.33
C PRO A 109 -1.87 -3.90 13.45
N TYR A 110 -2.69 -3.24 14.27
CA TYR A 110 -4.12 -3.59 14.38
C TYR A 110 -4.89 -3.24 13.10
N LEU A 111 -4.71 -2.03 12.56
CA LEU A 111 -5.43 -1.58 11.37
C LEU A 111 -4.96 -2.35 10.12
N SER A 112 -3.64 -2.48 9.95
CA SER A 112 -3.04 -3.10 8.78
C SER A 112 -3.22 -4.62 8.73
N ALA A 113 -3.15 -5.29 9.89
CA ALA A 113 -3.10 -6.74 9.93
C ALA A 113 -3.93 -7.37 11.06
N GLY A 114 -4.81 -6.63 11.75
CA GLY A 114 -5.65 -7.16 12.82
C GLY A 114 -4.86 -7.68 14.03
N LEU A 115 -3.62 -7.23 14.24
CA LEU A 115 -2.76 -7.75 15.30
C LEU A 115 -3.07 -7.08 16.64
N THR A 116 -3.39 -7.89 17.63
CA THR A 116 -3.51 -7.49 19.05
C THR A 116 -2.35 -8.08 19.84
N PHE A 117 -1.76 -7.34 20.77
CA PHE A 117 -0.57 -7.79 21.51
C PHE A 117 -0.87 -8.01 22.98
N LYS A 118 -0.19 -8.98 23.58
CA LYS A 118 -0.11 -9.09 25.05
C LYS A 118 0.87 -8.03 25.57
N GLU A 119 0.80 -7.73 26.86
CA GLU A 119 1.62 -6.68 27.49
C GLU A 119 3.12 -6.91 27.28
N ASP A 120 3.59 -8.15 27.48
CA ASP A 120 5.01 -8.53 27.37
C ASP A 120 5.40 -9.16 26.03
N GLU A 121 4.57 -9.02 24.98
CA GLU A 121 4.86 -9.61 23.68
C GLU A 121 5.81 -8.73 22.86
N ASP A 122 6.80 -9.35 22.20
CA ASP A 122 7.64 -8.64 21.23
C ASP A 122 6.82 -8.28 19.98
N LYS A 123 6.28 -7.06 20.00
CA LYS A 123 5.43 -6.53 18.94
C LYS A 123 6.14 -6.48 17.59
N LEU A 124 7.45 -6.25 17.59
CA LEU A 124 8.23 -6.12 16.36
C LEU A 124 8.41 -7.48 15.69
N HIS A 125 8.81 -8.50 16.46
CA HIS A 125 8.97 -9.87 15.96
C HIS A 125 7.65 -10.42 15.43
N VAL A 126 6.56 -10.23 16.18
CA VAL A 126 5.23 -10.66 15.76
C VAL A 126 4.78 -9.94 14.49
N SER A 127 5.06 -8.64 14.36
CA SER A 127 4.71 -7.87 13.16
C SER A 127 5.52 -8.34 11.94
N TYR A 128 6.81 -8.66 12.08
CA TYR A 128 7.60 -9.23 10.98
C TYR A 128 7.14 -10.63 10.57
N GLN A 129 6.78 -11.48 11.53
CA GLN A 129 6.24 -12.80 11.23
C GLN A 129 4.89 -12.69 10.50
N ALA A 130 4.01 -11.78 10.95
CA ALA A 130 2.75 -11.53 10.28
C ALA A 130 2.93 -10.94 8.86
N ALA A 131 3.88 -10.02 8.69
CA ALA A 131 4.21 -9.47 7.39
C ALA A 131 4.77 -10.53 6.44
N HIS A 132 5.57 -11.48 6.93
CA HIS A 132 6.01 -12.62 6.13
C HIS A 132 4.83 -13.43 5.61
N HIS A 133 3.83 -13.74 6.45
CA HIS A 133 2.63 -14.43 5.98
C HIS A 133 1.86 -13.62 4.91
N GLN A 134 1.76 -12.28 5.05
CA GLN A 134 1.17 -11.42 4.02
C GLN A 134 1.98 -11.44 2.71
N LEU A 135 3.32 -11.43 2.78
CA LEU A 135 4.19 -11.53 1.60
C LEU A 135 4.01 -12.87 0.87
N ILE A 136 3.93 -13.99 1.60
CA ILE A 136 3.63 -15.30 1.02
C ILE A 136 2.23 -15.34 0.42
N ALA A 137 1.22 -14.81 1.13
CA ALA A 137 -0.15 -14.75 0.64
C ALA A 137 -0.27 -13.89 -0.64
N SER A 138 0.46 -12.77 -0.70
CA SER A 138 0.54 -11.90 -1.87
C SER A 138 1.13 -12.65 -3.06
N ALA A 139 2.29 -13.29 -2.89
CA ALA A 139 2.94 -14.05 -3.96
C ALA A 139 2.08 -15.22 -4.45
N LYS A 140 1.41 -15.95 -3.54
CA LYS A 140 0.45 -17.00 -3.91
C LYS A 140 -0.77 -16.43 -4.66
N ALA A 141 -1.25 -15.25 -4.28
CA ALA A 141 -2.36 -14.59 -4.98
C ALA A 141 -1.97 -14.11 -6.39
N VAL A 142 -0.74 -13.65 -6.59
CA VAL A 142 -0.19 -13.35 -7.93
C VAL A 142 -0.25 -14.61 -8.81
N LEU A 143 0.36 -15.69 -8.34
CA LEU A 143 0.39 -16.97 -9.08
C LEU A 143 -1.02 -17.51 -9.39
N LEU A 144 -1.91 -17.44 -8.39
CA LEU A 144 -3.29 -17.88 -8.53
C LEU A 144 -4.07 -17.03 -9.53
N GLY A 145 -3.94 -15.71 -9.45
CA GLY A 145 -4.63 -14.77 -10.32
C GLY A 145 -4.21 -14.95 -11.78
N HIS A 146 -2.91 -15.08 -12.07
CA HIS A 146 -2.42 -15.37 -13.42
C HIS A 146 -2.86 -16.74 -13.93
N LYS A 147 -2.93 -17.75 -13.06
CA LYS A 147 -3.45 -19.09 -13.43
C LYS A 147 -4.92 -19.04 -13.80
N ILE A 148 -5.74 -18.28 -13.08
CA ILE A 148 -7.18 -18.15 -13.32
C ILE A 148 -7.44 -17.33 -14.58
N ASP A 149 -6.73 -16.20 -14.74
CA ASP A 149 -6.82 -15.32 -15.89
C ASP A 149 -5.45 -14.67 -16.18
N PRO A 150 -4.77 -15.05 -17.29
CA PRO A 150 -3.49 -14.47 -17.68
C PRO A 150 -3.53 -12.96 -17.98
N SER A 151 -4.72 -12.38 -18.17
CA SER A 151 -4.89 -10.94 -18.37
C SER A 151 -4.85 -10.13 -17.07
N ASN A 152 -4.88 -10.79 -15.91
CA ASN A 152 -4.74 -10.12 -14.63
C ASN A 152 -3.38 -9.40 -14.53
N GLN A 153 -3.42 -8.18 -14.02
CA GLN A 153 -2.29 -7.36 -13.61
C GLN A 153 -2.42 -7.16 -12.09
N ILE A 154 -1.47 -7.71 -11.34
CA ILE A 154 -1.53 -7.78 -9.87
C ILE A 154 -0.36 -7.00 -9.29
N GLY A 155 -0.66 -5.87 -8.67
CA GLY A 155 0.31 -4.92 -8.14
C GLY A 155 0.57 -5.04 -6.65
N SER A 156 1.74 -4.55 -6.22
CA SER A 156 2.00 -4.24 -4.81
C SER A 156 1.37 -2.88 -4.45
N MET A 157 1.22 -2.60 -3.15
CA MET A 157 0.82 -1.27 -2.67
C MET A 157 1.64 -0.91 -1.43
N LEU A 158 2.37 0.20 -1.48
CA LEU A 158 3.11 0.75 -0.35
C LEU A 158 2.73 2.20 -0.05
N ALA A 159 2.80 2.57 1.23
CA ALA A 159 2.80 3.98 1.62
C ALA A 159 4.16 4.58 1.30
N ALA A 160 4.24 5.42 0.27
CA ALA A 160 5.50 6.00 -0.19
C ALA A 160 5.65 7.47 0.23
N GLY A 161 6.85 7.97 0.00
CA GLY A 161 7.24 9.34 0.32
C GLY A 161 8.76 9.40 0.44
N CYS A 162 9.38 10.28 -0.34
CA CYS A 162 10.82 10.47 -0.25
C CYS A 162 11.20 10.94 1.15
N ILE A 163 12.27 10.37 1.67
CA ILE A 163 12.87 10.76 2.95
C ILE A 163 14.13 11.53 2.62
N TYR A 164 14.20 12.78 3.08
CA TYR A 164 15.36 13.65 2.91
C TYR A 164 16.24 13.63 4.15
N PRO A 165 17.57 13.69 3.99
CA PRO A 165 18.44 14.03 5.10
C PRO A 165 18.25 15.50 5.49
N ASN A 166 18.34 15.80 6.78
CA ASN A 166 18.21 17.17 7.30
C ASN A 166 19.37 18.07 6.85
N THR A 167 20.58 17.51 6.81
CA THR A 167 21.80 18.20 6.37
C THR A 167 22.62 17.33 5.42
N CYS A 168 23.67 17.89 4.81
CA CYS A 168 24.64 17.11 4.03
C CYS A 168 25.63 16.33 4.92
N ASN A 169 25.39 16.25 6.24
CA ASN A 169 26.18 15.40 7.13
C ASN A 169 26.02 13.92 6.72
N PRO A 170 27.12 13.18 6.54
CA PRO A 170 27.05 11.76 6.19
C PRO A 170 26.17 10.91 7.11
N ILE A 171 26.03 11.29 8.38
CA ILE A 171 25.15 10.59 9.33
C ILE A 171 23.67 10.77 8.95
N ASP A 172 23.22 12.00 8.66
CA ASP A 172 21.84 12.26 8.24
C ASP A 172 21.54 11.57 6.89
N ALA A 173 22.51 11.56 5.97
CA ALA A 173 22.41 10.85 4.70
C ALA A 173 22.24 9.33 4.91
N TRP A 174 23.02 8.75 5.84
CA TRP A 174 22.92 7.34 6.20
C TRP A 174 21.59 6.98 6.89
N ASP A 175 21.12 7.84 7.79
CA ASP A 175 19.84 7.66 8.48
C ASP A 175 18.67 7.71 7.49
N SER A 176 18.71 8.65 6.54
CA SER A 176 17.75 8.74 5.43
C SER A 176 17.70 7.46 4.60
N LEU A 177 18.86 6.96 4.16
CA LEU A 177 18.95 5.70 3.40
C LEU A 177 18.43 4.51 4.21
N THR A 178 18.72 4.46 5.51
CA THR A 178 18.31 3.37 6.39
C THR A 178 16.79 3.36 6.59
N GLU A 179 16.17 4.53 6.78
CA GLU A 179 14.70 4.64 6.85
C GLU A 179 14.02 4.31 5.52
N GLN A 180 14.58 4.76 4.39
CA GLN A 180 14.06 4.39 3.07
C GLN A 180 14.10 2.87 2.85
N ARG A 181 15.16 2.19 3.28
CA ARG A 181 15.25 0.73 3.23
C ARG A 181 14.16 0.04 4.05
N LYS A 182 13.77 0.59 5.21
CA LYS A 182 12.63 0.06 5.99
C LYS A 182 11.33 0.22 5.20
N ASN A 183 11.15 1.34 4.51
CA ASN A 183 9.96 1.58 3.71
C ASN A 183 9.87 0.68 2.47
N HIS A 184 11.00 0.48 1.78
CA HIS A 184 11.10 -0.34 0.57
C HIS A 184 11.25 -1.83 0.82
N PHE A 185 11.39 -2.26 2.08
CA PHE A 185 11.62 -3.67 2.39
C PHE A 185 10.54 -4.59 1.83
N PHE A 186 9.28 -4.27 2.07
CA PHE A 186 8.16 -5.12 1.63
C PHE A 186 7.99 -5.09 0.11
N SER A 187 8.15 -3.93 -0.52
CA SER A 187 8.12 -3.80 -1.98
C SER A 187 9.31 -4.50 -2.64
N ASP A 188 10.50 -4.49 -2.03
CA ASP A 188 11.64 -5.27 -2.51
C ASP A 188 11.30 -6.76 -2.57
N VAL A 189 10.64 -7.30 -1.54
CA VAL A 189 10.22 -8.70 -1.53
C VAL A 189 9.13 -8.96 -2.58
N GLN A 190 8.09 -8.12 -2.66
CA GLN A 190 7.00 -8.31 -3.61
C GLN A 190 7.43 -8.16 -5.08
N VAL A 191 8.39 -7.28 -5.36
CA VAL A 191 8.80 -6.95 -6.73
C VAL A 191 9.97 -7.81 -7.21
N ARG A 192 10.94 -8.10 -6.34
CA ARG A 192 12.15 -8.85 -6.68
C ARG A 192 12.10 -10.31 -6.22
N GLY A 193 11.12 -10.68 -5.39
CA GLY A 193 10.86 -12.05 -4.97
C GLY A 193 11.87 -12.62 -3.98
N ALA A 194 12.63 -11.76 -3.29
CA ALA A 194 13.63 -12.19 -2.32
C ALA A 194 13.78 -11.18 -1.18
N TYR A 195 14.12 -11.68 0.01
CA TYR A 195 14.51 -10.83 1.14
C TYR A 195 15.83 -10.11 0.83
N PRO A 196 15.88 -8.78 0.90
CA PRO A 196 17.11 -8.06 0.65
C PRO A 196 18.10 -8.25 1.81
N ASN A 197 19.40 -8.25 1.50
CA ASN A 197 20.47 -8.50 2.48
C ASN A 197 20.42 -7.57 3.70
N TYR A 198 20.03 -6.30 3.51
CA TYR A 198 19.91 -5.36 4.62
C TYR A 198 18.82 -5.75 5.62
N ALA A 199 17.74 -6.40 5.15
CA ALA A 199 16.66 -6.86 6.02
C ALA A 199 17.09 -8.11 6.79
N LEU A 200 17.79 -9.05 6.13
CA LEU A 200 18.36 -10.23 6.79
C LEU A 200 19.36 -9.83 7.88
N LYS A 201 20.27 -8.88 7.59
CA LYS A 201 21.18 -8.32 8.59
C LYS A 201 20.48 -7.56 9.70
N TYR A 202 19.35 -6.91 9.40
CA TYR A 202 18.54 -6.28 10.43
C TYR A 202 17.89 -7.32 11.35
N PHE A 203 17.36 -8.42 10.80
CA PHE A 203 16.81 -9.54 11.58
C PHE A 203 17.85 -10.17 12.52
N GLU A 204 19.07 -10.41 12.04
CA GLU A 204 20.19 -10.85 12.88
C GLU A 204 20.44 -9.87 14.04
N LYS A 205 20.44 -8.56 13.76
CA LYS A 205 20.68 -7.50 14.76
C LYS A 205 19.61 -7.43 15.84
N ILE A 206 18.35 -7.69 15.50
CA ILE A 206 17.23 -7.68 16.46
C ILE A 206 16.93 -9.06 17.05
N HIS A 207 17.79 -10.05 16.79
CA HIS A 207 17.62 -11.44 17.21
C HIS A 207 16.28 -12.04 16.78
N PHE A 208 15.77 -11.64 15.60
CA PHE A 208 14.54 -12.18 15.03
C PHE A 208 14.87 -13.35 14.10
N GLU A 209 14.31 -14.51 14.40
CA GLU A 209 14.36 -15.67 13.52
C GLU A 209 13.04 -15.79 12.74
N LEU A 210 13.12 -15.63 11.42
CA LEU A 210 11.96 -15.75 10.55
C LEU A 210 11.53 -17.22 10.42
N SER A 211 10.37 -17.56 10.99
CA SER A 211 9.74 -18.86 10.80
C SER A 211 9.16 -18.95 9.38
N LYS A 212 9.65 -19.91 8.60
CA LYS A 212 9.32 -20.10 7.18
C LYS A 212 9.20 -21.59 6.86
N ASP A 213 8.30 -21.92 5.94
CA ASP A 213 8.23 -23.26 5.35
C ASP A 213 9.33 -23.41 4.27
N THR A 214 9.60 -24.66 3.87
CA THR A 214 10.68 -24.98 2.93
C THR A 214 10.51 -24.32 1.56
N ASP A 215 9.28 -24.09 1.12
CA ASP A 215 8.93 -23.54 -0.19
C ASP A 215 8.69 -22.03 -0.20
N ASP A 216 8.65 -21.36 0.96
CA ASP A 216 8.29 -19.94 1.07
C ASP A 216 9.16 -19.02 0.20
N LEU A 217 10.47 -19.22 0.21
CA LEU A 217 11.38 -18.40 -0.60
C LEU A 217 11.20 -18.65 -2.11
N THR A 218 10.84 -19.87 -2.50
CA THR A 218 10.56 -20.22 -3.89
C THR A 218 9.26 -19.56 -4.35
N ILE A 219 8.23 -19.57 -3.49
CA ILE A 219 6.94 -18.92 -3.75
C ILE A 219 7.13 -17.42 -3.96
N LEU A 220 7.90 -16.74 -3.10
CA LEU A 220 8.18 -15.30 -3.26
C LEU A 220 8.86 -15.00 -4.59
N LYS A 221 9.83 -15.83 -4.99
CA LYS A 221 10.56 -15.67 -6.24
C LYS A 221 9.67 -15.83 -7.47
N GLN A 222 8.70 -16.73 -7.41
CA GLN A 222 7.79 -17.01 -8.52
C GLN A 222 6.63 -16.01 -8.59
N GLY A 223 6.11 -15.56 -7.45
CA GLY A 223 4.93 -14.69 -7.36
C GLY A 223 5.25 -13.20 -7.25
N THR A 224 6.14 -12.67 -8.10
CA THR A 224 6.43 -11.22 -8.09
C THR A 224 5.32 -10.42 -8.77
N VAL A 225 4.96 -9.27 -8.20
CA VAL A 225 3.89 -8.39 -8.71
C VAL A 225 4.19 -7.80 -10.10
N ASP A 226 3.16 -7.49 -10.89
CA ASP A 226 3.30 -6.98 -12.26
C ASP A 226 3.66 -5.49 -12.32
N PHE A 227 3.16 -4.70 -11.36
CA PHE A 227 3.40 -3.27 -11.24
C PHE A 227 3.53 -2.84 -9.77
N VAL A 228 4.07 -1.64 -9.54
CA VAL A 228 4.24 -1.07 -8.20
C VAL A 228 3.26 0.07 -8.02
N SER A 229 2.24 -0.13 -7.18
CA SER A 229 1.36 0.98 -6.80
C SER A 229 1.76 1.60 -5.49
N PHE A 230 1.46 2.88 -5.31
CA PHE A 230 1.81 3.59 -4.08
C PHE A 230 0.84 4.73 -3.76
N SER A 231 0.76 5.06 -2.48
CA SER A 231 0.22 6.33 -2.00
C SER A 231 1.34 7.35 -1.84
N TYR A 232 1.05 8.63 -2.14
CA TYR A 232 1.94 9.74 -1.81
C TYR A 232 1.11 10.90 -1.26
N TYR A 233 1.54 11.43 -0.13
CA TYR A 233 0.88 12.56 0.52
C TYR A 233 1.86 13.68 0.87
N ASN A 234 3.04 13.30 1.35
CA ASN A 234 4.09 14.19 1.79
C ASN A 234 5.48 13.54 1.70
N SER A 235 6.52 14.38 1.78
CA SER A 235 7.89 13.95 2.04
C SER A 235 8.19 13.92 3.54
N ARG A 236 9.27 13.24 3.92
CA ARG A 236 9.82 13.27 5.29
C ARG A 236 11.22 13.85 5.33
N VAL A 237 11.64 14.26 6.52
CA VAL A 237 13.02 14.65 6.83
C VAL A 237 13.49 13.92 8.07
N ILE A 238 14.70 13.36 8.00
CA ILE A 238 15.38 12.75 9.14
C ILE A 238 16.76 13.36 9.36
N GLY A 239 17.14 13.51 10.61
CA GLY A 239 18.48 13.91 11.04
C GLY A 239 18.53 14.08 12.55
N LYS A 240 19.74 14.21 13.10
CA LYS A 240 19.93 14.48 14.53
C LYS A 240 19.86 15.98 14.80
N THR A 241 18.84 16.43 15.52
CA THR A 241 18.67 17.84 15.85
C THR A 241 17.72 18.04 17.04
N ASP A 242 17.91 19.14 17.77
CA ASP A 242 17.00 19.62 18.83
C ASP A 242 15.72 20.29 18.29
N GLN A 243 15.43 20.20 16.99
CA GLN A 243 14.27 20.84 16.35
C GLN A 243 12.96 20.08 16.56
N ASP A 244 11.86 20.84 16.54
CA ASP A 244 10.50 20.32 16.68
C ASP A 244 10.13 19.30 15.58
N GLN A 245 9.52 18.19 16.00
CA GLN A 245 8.95 17.18 15.11
C GLN A 245 7.52 17.57 14.68
N THR A 246 7.10 17.16 13.48
CA THR A 246 5.73 17.40 12.99
C THR A 246 4.72 16.48 13.70
N ALA A 247 3.72 17.05 14.38
CA ALA A 247 2.69 16.30 15.13
C ALA A 247 1.64 15.57 14.27
N GLY A 248 1.55 15.87 12.97
CA GLY A 248 0.48 15.39 12.07
C GLY A 248 0.80 14.14 11.24
N ASN A 249 2.04 13.64 11.29
CA ASN A 249 2.49 12.55 10.43
C ASN A 249 2.48 11.22 11.19
N LEU A 250 2.00 10.15 10.54
CA LEU A 250 2.13 8.76 11.01
C LEU A 250 3.59 8.34 11.23
N PHE A 251 4.50 9.03 10.57
CA PHE A 251 5.93 8.87 10.72
C PHE A 251 6.57 10.15 11.26
N ALA A 252 7.43 10.02 12.28
CA ALA A 252 8.19 11.16 12.79
C ALA A 252 9.01 11.81 11.67
N SER A 253 8.93 13.12 11.56
CA SER A 253 9.65 13.93 10.57
C SER A 253 9.99 15.28 11.17
N LEU A 254 11.16 15.81 10.82
CA LEU A 254 11.53 17.18 11.14
C LEU A 254 10.73 18.15 10.25
N LYS A 255 10.37 19.31 10.79
CA LYS A 255 9.67 20.35 10.03
C LYS A 255 10.66 21.09 9.12
N LYS A 256 10.32 21.24 7.84
CA LYS A 256 11.11 22.08 6.90
C LYS A 256 10.64 23.54 6.93
N PRO A 257 11.56 24.52 6.88
CA PRO A 257 11.20 25.92 6.69
C PRO A 257 10.73 26.23 5.25
N TYR A 258 11.12 25.42 4.26
CA TYR A 258 10.85 25.67 2.84
C TYR A 258 9.54 25.07 2.32
N LEU A 259 8.91 24.16 3.07
CA LEU A 259 7.65 23.53 2.67
C LEU A 259 6.47 24.14 3.40
N LYS A 260 5.40 24.41 2.66
CA LYS A 260 4.10 24.75 3.26
C LYS A 260 3.54 23.52 3.98
N THR A 261 2.73 23.77 5.00
CA THR A 261 2.10 22.73 5.80
C THR A 261 0.59 22.91 5.76
N SER A 262 -0.16 21.81 5.61
CA SER A 262 -1.62 21.80 5.71
C SER A 262 -2.09 22.07 7.15
N GLU A 263 -3.40 22.27 7.32
CA GLU A 263 -4.00 22.46 8.65
C GLU A 263 -3.82 21.26 9.59
N TRP A 264 -3.57 20.06 9.04
CA TRP A 264 -3.28 18.83 9.79
C TRP A 264 -1.79 18.56 9.97
N GLY A 265 -0.90 19.51 9.66
CA GLY A 265 0.54 19.31 9.83
C GLY A 265 1.23 18.56 8.69
N TRP A 266 0.55 18.26 7.59
CA TRP A 266 1.15 17.55 6.45
C TRP A 266 1.90 18.53 5.54
N GLN A 267 3.17 18.25 5.28
CA GLN A 267 3.97 19.07 4.38
C GLN A 267 3.58 18.83 2.92
N ILE A 268 3.41 19.91 2.16
CA ILE A 268 3.02 19.86 0.74
C ILE A 268 4.30 19.91 -0.09
N ASP A 269 4.62 18.81 -0.78
CA ASP A 269 5.87 18.68 -1.55
C ASP A 269 5.65 18.00 -2.92
N PRO A 270 5.23 18.75 -3.95
CA PRO A 270 5.06 18.19 -5.29
C PRO A 270 6.38 17.74 -5.92
N LEU A 271 7.52 18.33 -5.56
CA LEU A 271 8.82 17.87 -6.07
C LEU A 271 9.21 16.53 -5.42
N GLY A 272 8.91 16.38 -4.13
CA GLY A 272 9.05 15.11 -3.44
C GLY A 272 8.27 13.98 -4.10
N PHE A 273 7.10 14.27 -4.66
CA PHE A 273 6.33 13.29 -5.44
C PHE A 273 7.07 12.84 -6.71
N ARG A 274 7.63 13.78 -7.49
CA ARG A 274 8.47 13.46 -8.67
C ARG A 274 9.71 12.65 -8.28
N ILE A 275 10.34 12.98 -7.15
CA ILE A 275 11.49 12.24 -6.63
C ILE A 275 11.10 10.82 -6.25
N THR A 276 9.96 10.61 -5.57
CA THR A 276 9.45 9.27 -5.24
C THR A 276 9.15 8.44 -6.49
N LEU A 277 8.55 9.04 -7.53
CA LEU A 277 8.29 8.37 -8.81
C LEU A 277 9.59 7.84 -9.44
N ASN A 278 10.61 8.71 -9.55
CA ASN A 278 11.90 8.32 -10.11
C ASN A 278 12.60 7.26 -9.25
N GLU A 279 12.62 7.44 -7.93
CA GLU A 279 13.26 6.49 -7.00
C GLU A 279 12.65 5.08 -7.11
N LEU A 280 11.31 4.99 -7.16
CA LEU A 280 10.64 3.70 -7.30
C LEU A 280 10.88 3.08 -8.68
N TYR A 281 10.82 3.88 -9.75
CA TYR A 281 11.03 3.39 -11.10
C TYR A 281 12.47 2.94 -11.34
N ASP A 282 13.47 3.75 -10.98
CA ASP A 282 14.89 3.41 -11.09
C ASP A 282 15.23 2.15 -10.28
N ARG A 283 14.59 1.97 -9.12
CA ARG A 283 14.80 0.81 -8.26
C ARG A 283 14.22 -0.47 -8.85
N TYR A 284 13.04 -0.41 -9.45
CA TYR A 284 12.25 -1.60 -9.77
C TYR A 284 12.10 -1.90 -11.26
N GLN A 285 12.19 -0.89 -12.12
CA GLN A 285 12.00 -0.99 -13.57
C GLN A 285 10.70 -1.76 -13.91
N LYS A 286 9.64 -1.45 -13.15
CA LYS A 286 8.27 -1.92 -13.37
C LYS A 286 7.34 -0.71 -13.49
N PRO A 287 6.23 -0.82 -14.23
CA PRO A 287 5.25 0.25 -14.31
C PRO A 287 4.79 0.66 -12.91
N LEU A 288 4.62 1.97 -12.70
CA LEU A 288 4.11 2.52 -11.45
C LEU A 288 2.62 2.81 -11.56
N PHE A 289 1.89 2.77 -10.44
CA PHE A 289 0.50 3.21 -10.38
C PHE A 289 0.29 4.11 -9.16
N VAL A 290 0.03 5.40 -9.38
CA VAL A 290 -0.36 6.33 -8.31
C VAL A 290 -1.80 6.03 -7.90
N VAL A 291 -1.99 5.38 -6.76
CA VAL A 291 -3.32 4.90 -6.33
C VAL A 291 -3.94 5.71 -5.21
N GLU A 292 -3.15 6.58 -4.56
CA GLU A 292 -3.65 7.60 -3.64
C GLU A 292 -2.77 8.85 -3.67
N ASN A 293 -3.39 10.02 -3.85
CA ASN A 293 -2.77 11.32 -3.66
C ASN A 293 -3.88 12.36 -3.44
N VAL A 294 -4.00 12.88 -2.21
CA VAL A 294 -5.05 13.87 -1.89
C VAL A 294 -4.62 14.77 -0.74
N LEU A 295 -5.19 15.98 -0.71
CA LEU A 295 -5.13 16.88 0.43
C LEU A 295 -6.42 16.81 1.24
N GLY A 296 -6.34 16.36 2.49
CA GLY A 296 -7.37 16.60 3.49
C GLY A 296 -7.45 18.10 3.82
N ALA A 297 -8.67 18.66 3.79
CA ALA A 297 -8.95 20.09 4.00
C ALA A 297 -10.39 20.31 4.50
N LYS A 298 -10.62 21.36 5.30
CA LYS A 298 -11.95 21.71 5.79
C LYS A 298 -12.69 22.44 4.69
N ASP A 299 -13.79 21.86 4.24
CA ASP A 299 -14.66 22.47 3.26
C ASP A 299 -15.66 23.42 3.94
N THR A 300 -15.81 24.62 3.40
CA THR A 300 -16.84 25.58 3.86
C THR A 300 -17.91 25.71 2.80
N LEU A 301 -19.17 25.54 3.20
CA LEU A 301 -20.33 25.70 2.32
C LEU A 301 -20.68 27.19 2.20
N SER A 302 -20.64 27.74 1.00
CA SER A 302 -21.10 29.10 0.73
C SER A 302 -22.62 29.22 0.85
N ALA A 303 -23.13 30.45 0.96
CA ALA A 303 -24.57 30.75 0.97
C ALA A 303 -25.34 30.24 -0.26
N LYS A 304 -24.64 29.86 -1.35
CA LYS A 304 -25.22 29.28 -2.56
C LYS A 304 -25.08 27.75 -2.62
N ASN A 305 -24.82 27.09 -1.50
CA ASN A 305 -24.57 25.64 -1.41
C ASN A 305 -23.43 25.15 -2.32
N LYS A 306 -22.38 25.98 -2.49
CA LYS A 306 -21.16 25.63 -3.23
C LYS A 306 -19.96 25.57 -2.29
N VAL A 307 -19.08 24.60 -2.52
CA VAL A 307 -17.75 24.52 -1.90
C VAL A 307 -16.74 25.14 -2.87
N ASN A 308 -15.89 26.02 -2.37
CA ASN A 308 -14.76 26.57 -3.12
C ASN A 308 -13.45 26.03 -2.53
N ASP A 309 -12.98 24.91 -3.08
CA ASP A 309 -11.86 24.12 -2.59
C ASP A 309 -10.56 24.42 -3.36
N ILE A 310 -10.27 25.70 -3.58
CA ILE A 310 -9.08 26.15 -4.33
C ILE A 310 -7.77 25.61 -3.75
N TYR A 311 -7.70 25.39 -2.43
CA TYR A 311 -6.57 24.75 -1.77
C TYR A 311 -6.32 23.33 -2.29
N ARG A 312 -7.38 22.56 -2.51
CA ARG A 312 -7.32 21.18 -3.00
C ARG A 312 -6.98 21.15 -4.49
N ILE A 313 -7.56 22.07 -5.26
CA ILE A 313 -7.23 22.24 -6.68
C ILE A 313 -5.75 22.58 -6.86
N ASN A 314 -5.21 23.51 -6.06
CA ASN A 314 -3.79 23.88 -6.14
C ASN A 314 -2.87 22.70 -5.79
N TYR A 315 -3.16 21.98 -4.70
CA TYR A 315 -2.40 20.78 -4.33
C TYR A 315 -2.37 19.75 -5.48
N LEU A 316 -3.54 19.38 -6.01
CA LEU A 316 -3.63 18.38 -7.08
C LEU A 316 -2.97 18.88 -8.37
N ARG A 317 -3.13 20.16 -8.73
CA ARG A 317 -2.49 20.75 -9.92
C ARG A 317 -0.97 20.61 -9.85
N ASP A 318 -0.38 20.98 -8.72
CA ASP A 318 1.07 20.99 -8.55
C ASP A 318 1.63 19.56 -8.59
N HIS A 319 0.95 18.58 -7.98
CA HIS A 319 1.35 17.17 -8.03
C HIS A 319 1.13 16.54 -9.41
N ILE A 320 0.08 16.90 -10.14
CA ILE A 320 -0.15 16.43 -11.51
C ILE A 320 0.91 17.00 -12.46
N GLN A 321 1.36 18.25 -12.26
CA GLN A 321 2.48 18.81 -13.02
C GLN A 321 3.78 18.05 -12.75
N ALA A 322 4.05 17.71 -11.49
CA ALA A 322 5.20 16.89 -11.11
C ALA A 322 5.14 15.48 -11.71
N LEU A 323 3.97 14.83 -11.70
CA LEU A 323 3.74 13.55 -12.36
C LEU A 323 3.98 13.63 -13.86
N LYS A 324 3.43 14.66 -14.53
CA LYS A 324 3.65 14.88 -15.96
C LYS A 324 5.14 15.02 -16.28
N ALA A 325 5.89 15.75 -15.45
CA ALA A 325 7.31 15.92 -15.65
C ALA A 325 8.08 14.60 -15.43
N ALA A 326 7.74 13.80 -14.42
CA ALA A 326 8.29 12.45 -14.24
C ALA A 326 8.10 11.57 -15.49
N VAL A 327 6.92 11.61 -16.10
CA VAL A 327 6.62 10.81 -17.31
C VAL A 327 7.32 11.37 -18.55
N THR A 328 7.21 12.68 -18.79
CA THR A 328 7.60 13.29 -20.08
C THR A 328 9.05 13.75 -20.15
N GLU A 329 9.68 14.05 -19.02
CA GLU A 329 11.08 14.50 -18.94
C GLU A 329 11.99 13.38 -18.43
N ASP A 330 11.56 12.62 -17.42
CA ASP A 330 12.42 11.61 -16.77
C ASP A 330 12.21 10.18 -17.34
N GLY A 331 11.13 9.95 -18.08
CA GLY A 331 10.83 8.65 -18.69
C GLY A 331 10.25 7.61 -17.73
N VAL A 332 9.67 8.04 -16.60
CA VAL A 332 9.00 7.14 -15.65
C VAL A 332 7.71 6.58 -16.28
N GLU A 333 7.60 5.25 -16.33
CA GLU A 333 6.39 4.58 -16.79
C GLU A 333 5.33 4.56 -15.68
N VAL A 334 4.20 5.24 -15.92
CA VAL A 334 3.04 5.28 -15.02
C VAL A 334 1.80 4.82 -15.79
N LEU A 335 1.06 3.88 -15.19
CA LEU A 335 -0.19 3.30 -15.70
C LEU A 335 -1.38 4.25 -15.67
#